data_AF-A0A7Y2J059-F1
#
_entry.id   AF-A0A7Y2J059-F1
#
_cell.length_a   1.000
_cell.length_b   1.000
_cell.length_c   1.000
_cell.angle_alpha   90.00
_cell.angle_beta   90.00
_cell.angle_gamma   90.00
#
_symmetry.space_group_name_H-M   'P 1'
#
loop_
_entity.id
_entity.type
_entity.pdbx_description
1 polymer ?
#
loop_
_entity_poly.entity_id
_entity_poly.type
_entity_poly.pdbx_seq_one_letter_code
_entity_poly.pdbx_strand_id
1 'polypeptide(L)'
;MTEPEAFFTFQESLPRQGPGDRASLQAALTLVGVGRDQRICDAGCGTGADIAGLLDWAPEGHVTAIDTHAPFIDEARARHAGDT
;
A
#
# COMPACT_ATOMS: atom_id res chain seq x y z
N MET A 1 5.91 24.98 11.38
CA MET A 1 5.78 23.88 10.42
C MET A 1 6.83 24.09 9.35
N THR A 2 7.74 23.15 9.19
CA THR A 2 8.69 23.13 8.07
C THR A 2 7.96 22.73 6.78
N GLU A 3 8.55 23.01 5.62
CA GLU A 3 7.96 22.61 4.33
C GLU A 3 7.75 21.08 4.23
N PRO A 4 8.71 20.22 4.64
CA PRO A 4 8.48 18.77 4.72
C PRO A 4 7.32 18.38 5.64
N GLU A 5 7.18 19.01 6.80
CA GLU A 5 6.07 18.73 7.74
C GLU A 5 4.70 19.06 7.11
N ALA A 6 4.60 20.18 6.39
CA ALA A 6 3.37 20.58 5.71
C ALA A 6 2.98 19.59 4.61
N PHE A 7 3.97 19.10 3.86
CA PHE A 7 3.78 18.09 2.83
C PHE A 7 3.21 16.79 3.42
N PHE A 8 3.86 16.23 4.45
CA PHE A 8 3.41 14.97 5.05
C PHE A 8 2.06 15.09 5.74
N THR A 9 1.80 16.21 6.44
CA THR A 9 0.50 16.47 7.06
C THR A 9 -0.65 16.40 6.03
N PHE A 10 -0.44 16.97 4.85
CA PHE A 10 -1.40 16.87 3.77
C PHE A 10 -1.53 15.42 3.25
N GLN A 11 -0.42 14.77 2.95
CA GLN A 11 -0.39 13.41 2.36
C GLN A 11 -0.98 12.33 3.27
N GLU A 12 -0.80 12.45 4.59
CA GLU A 12 -1.35 11.52 5.59
C GLU A 12 -2.89 11.50 5.55
N SER A 13 -3.52 12.66 5.29
CA SER A 13 -4.98 12.76 5.20
C SER A 13 -5.58 12.17 3.92
N LEU A 14 -4.76 11.89 2.90
CA LEU A 14 -5.24 11.42 1.62
C LEU A 14 -5.54 9.92 1.64
N PRO A 15 -6.54 9.47 0.85
CA PRO A 15 -6.80 8.04 0.69
C PRO A 15 -5.62 7.31 0.01
N ARG A 16 -4.81 8.04 -0.78
CA ARG A 16 -3.63 7.55 -1.51
C ARG A 16 -2.65 8.70 -1.76
N GLN A 17 -1.34 8.42 -1.71
CA GLN A 17 -0.25 9.43 -1.83
C GLN A 17 0.28 9.64 -3.26
N GLY A 18 -0.36 9.03 -4.27
CA GLY A 18 0.00 9.15 -5.67
C GLY A 18 -1.13 8.74 -6.61
N PRO A 19 -1.01 8.97 -7.92
CA PRO A 19 -1.97 8.48 -8.91
C PRO A 19 -2.05 6.95 -8.90
N GLY A 20 -3.25 6.41 -9.13
CA GLY A 20 -3.46 4.97 -9.22
C GLY A 20 -4.85 4.57 -8.72
N ASP A 21 -5.27 3.37 -9.10
CA ASP A 21 -6.55 2.80 -8.72
C ASP A 21 -6.52 1.26 -8.73
N ARG A 22 -7.64 0.64 -8.36
CA ARG A 22 -7.73 -0.82 -8.32
C ARG A 22 -7.57 -1.48 -9.69
N ALA A 23 -8.06 -0.84 -10.75
CA ALA A 23 -8.04 -1.38 -12.11
C ALA A 23 -6.63 -1.40 -12.69
N SER A 24 -5.87 -0.33 -12.50
CA SER A 24 -4.45 -0.24 -12.89
C SER A 24 -3.60 -1.23 -12.11
N LEU A 25 -3.84 -1.41 -10.81
CA LEU A 25 -3.18 -2.46 -10.02
C LEU A 25 -3.46 -3.87 -10.57
N GLN A 26 -4.72 -4.19 -10.88
CA GLN A 26 -5.10 -5.48 -11.46
C GLN A 26 -4.46 -5.71 -12.83
N ALA A 27 -4.42 -4.68 -13.68
CA ALA A 27 -3.79 -4.77 -14.98
C ALA A 27 -2.28 -5.08 -14.86
N ALA A 28 -1.59 -4.42 -13.91
CA ALA A 28 -0.18 -4.67 -13.65
C ALA A 28 0.09 -6.09 -13.14
N LEU A 29 -0.70 -6.56 -12.15
CA LEU A 29 -0.56 -7.92 -11.59
C LEU A 29 -0.83 -9.01 -12.65
N THR A 30 -1.81 -8.77 -13.53
CA THR A 30 -2.10 -9.64 -14.67
C THR A 30 -0.92 -9.72 -15.63
N LEU A 31 -0.34 -8.57 -15.99
CA LEU A 31 0.78 -8.51 -16.93
C LEU A 31 2.02 -9.25 -16.41
N VAL A 32 2.28 -9.15 -15.10
CA VAL A 32 3.41 -9.83 -14.45
C VAL A 32 3.13 -11.32 -14.23
N GLY A 33 1.86 -11.74 -14.22
CA GLY A 33 1.46 -13.12 -13.96
C GLY A 33 1.66 -13.53 -12.50
N VAL A 34 1.38 -12.61 -11.57
CA VAL A 34 1.51 -12.87 -10.13
C VAL A 34 0.57 -14.00 -9.71
N GLY A 35 1.11 -15.05 -9.08
CA GLY A 35 0.36 -16.19 -8.57
C GLY A 35 -0.39 -15.91 -7.26
N ARG A 36 -1.26 -16.85 -6.87
CA ARG A 36 -2.12 -16.73 -5.67
C ARG A 36 -1.35 -16.88 -4.35
N ASP A 37 -0.21 -17.55 -4.36
CA ASP A 37 0.67 -17.86 -3.23
C ASP A 37 1.94 -16.99 -3.22
N GLN A 38 1.95 -15.90 -3.99
CA GLN A 38 3.14 -15.08 -4.20
C GLN A 38 3.49 -14.26 -2.94
N ARG A 39 4.79 -14.13 -2.68
CA ARG A 39 5.34 -13.13 -1.75
C ARG A 39 5.61 -11.83 -2.51
N ILE A 40 4.98 -10.75 -2.08
CA ILE A 40 4.96 -9.43 -2.74
C ILE A 40 5.59 -8.40 -1.80
N CYS A 41 6.42 -7.51 -2.35
CA CYS A 41 6.93 -6.34 -1.64
C CYS A 41 6.29 -5.08 -2.21
N ASP A 42 5.59 -4.32 -1.38
CA ASP A 42 5.05 -2.99 -1.72
C ASP A 42 5.98 -1.93 -1.13
N ALA A 43 6.87 -1.38 -1.97
CA ALA A 43 7.93 -0.46 -1.56
C ALA A 43 7.51 1.00 -1.77
N GLY A 44 7.53 1.79 -0.71
CA GLY A 44 6.91 3.11 -0.68
C GLY A 44 5.38 3.02 -0.57
N CYS A 45 4.89 2.13 0.30
CA CYS A 45 3.46 1.79 0.36
C CYS A 45 2.56 2.96 0.80
N GLY A 46 3.13 4.05 1.32
CA GLY A 46 2.37 5.14 1.90
C GLY A 46 1.42 4.63 2.98
N THR A 47 0.19 5.15 3.00
CA THR A 47 -0.84 4.71 3.94
C THR A 47 -1.50 3.37 3.55
N GLY A 48 -0.90 2.60 2.64
CA GLY A 48 -1.29 1.24 2.32
C GLY A 48 -2.42 1.10 1.29
N ALA A 49 -2.59 2.07 0.39
CA ALA A 49 -3.73 2.12 -0.53
C ALA A 49 -3.84 0.90 -1.49
N ASP A 50 -2.73 0.19 -1.75
CA ASP A 50 -2.69 -0.98 -2.63
C ASP A 50 -2.73 -2.32 -1.88
N ILE A 51 -2.50 -2.34 -0.57
CA ILE A 51 -2.32 -3.57 0.23
C ILE A 51 -3.53 -4.50 0.11
N ALA A 52 -4.75 -3.98 0.32
CA ALA A 52 -5.98 -4.78 0.17
C ALA A 52 -6.07 -5.41 -1.23
N GLY A 53 -5.73 -4.63 -2.27
CA GLY A 53 -5.81 -5.10 -3.65
C GLY A 53 -4.76 -6.17 -4.00
N LEU A 54 -3.60 -6.11 -3.35
CA LEU A 54 -2.53 -7.11 -3.44
C LEU A 54 -2.92 -8.39 -2.69
N LEU A 55 -3.49 -8.28 -1.48
CA LEU A 55 -3.96 -9.42 -0.68
C LEU A 55 -5.12 -10.16 -1.36
N ASP A 56 -6.08 -9.43 -1.92
CA ASP A 56 -7.16 -10.00 -2.73
C ASP A 56 -6.63 -10.83 -3.92
N TRP A 57 -5.53 -10.38 -4.52
CA TRP A 57 -4.94 -11.03 -5.70
C TRP A 57 -4.14 -12.28 -5.32
N ALA A 58 -3.37 -12.19 -4.23
CA ALA A 58 -2.56 -13.28 -3.68
C ALA A 58 -3.09 -13.72 -2.30
N PRO A 59 -4.29 -14.34 -2.24
CA PRO A 59 -4.95 -14.67 -0.98
C PRO A 59 -4.25 -15.78 -0.18
N GLU A 60 -3.35 -16.53 -0.82
CA GLU A 60 -2.52 -17.58 -0.20
C GLU A 60 -1.07 -17.09 -0.03
N GLY A 61 -0.82 -15.82 -0.38
CA GLY A 61 0.49 -15.20 -0.39
C GLY A 61 0.75 -14.33 0.83
N HIS A 62 1.71 -13.41 0.67
CA HIS A 62 2.09 -12.47 1.72
C HIS A 62 2.52 -11.14 1.10
N VAL A 63 2.06 -10.03 1.67
CA VAL A 63 2.47 -8.67 1.27
C VAL A 63 3.34 -8.08 2.37
N THR A 64 4.59 -7.77 2.04
CA THR A 64 5.47 -6.95 2.88
C THR A 64 5.41 -5.50 2.41
N ALA A 65 4.73 -4.65 3.18
CA ALA A 65 4.61 -3.21 2.89
C ALA A 65 5.69 -2.43 3.65
N ILE A 66 6.42 -1.58 2.93
CA ILE A 66 7.58 -0.84 3.45
C ILE A 66 7.46 0.63 3.06
N ASP A 67 7.68 1.52 4.02
CA ASP A 67 7.78 2.97 3.81
C ASP A 67 8.81 3.56 4.77
N THR A 68 9.36 4.73 4.41
CA THR A 68 10.32 5.47 5.25
C THR A 68 9.65 6.39 6.26
N HIS A 69 8.39 6.76 6.05
CA HIS A 69 7.66 7.69 6.91
C HIS A 69 6.80 6.94 7.94
N ALA A 70 7.22 6.95 9.21
CA ALA A 70 6.57 6.16 10.26
C ALA A 70 5.05 6.42 10.42
N PRO A 71 4.54 7.67 10.35
CA PRO A 71 3.09 7.91 10.40
C PRO A 71 2.28 7.21 9.30
N PHE A 72 2.85 7.05 8.10
CA PHE A 72 2.20 6.27 7.05
C PHE A 72 2.08 4.79 7.41
N ILE A 73 3.11 4.23 8.04
CA ILE A 73 3.11 2.85 8.52
C ILE A 73 2.07 2.65 9.63
N ASP A 74 1.91 3.61 10.53
CA ASP A 74 0.90 3.55 11.59
C ASP A 74 -0.51 3.54 11.01
N GLU A 75 -0.79 4.39 10.02
CA GLU A 75 -2.06 4.42 9.30
C GLU A 75 -2.31 3.14 8.49
N ALA A 76 -1.30 2.64 7.78
CA ALA A 76 -1.39 1.37 7.04
C ALA A 76 -1.71 0.21 7.99
N ARG A 77 -1.06 0.15 9.17
CA ARG A 77 -1.38 -0.82 10.22
C ARG A 77 -2.79 -0.66 10.75
N ALA A 78 -3.28 0.57 10.94
CA ALA A 78 -4.64 0.81 11.42
C ALA A 78 -5.70 0.31 10.41
N ARG A 79 -5.50 0.56 9.11
CA ARG A 79 -6.39 0.06 8.04
C ARG A 79 -6.43 -1.46 7.93
N HIS A 80 -5.32 -2.11 8.28
CA HIS A 80 -5.11 -3.55 8.16
C HIS A 80 -4.96 -4.27 9.51
N ALA A 81 -5.46 -3.67 10.60
CA ALA A 81 -5.26 -4.20 11.95
C ALA A 81 -5.91 -5.57 12.19
N GLY A 82 -6.79 -6.03 11.30
CA GLY A 82 -7.43 -7.34 11.32
C GLY A 82 -6.74 -8.40 10.46
N ASP A 83 -5.73 -8.03 9.67
CA ASP A 83 -5.02 -8.94 8.78
C ASP A 83 -3.92 -9.66 9.60
N THR A 84 -4.32 -10.71 10.32
CA THR A 84 -3.41 -11.60 11.08
C THR A 84 -3.60 -13.05 10.68
#